data_AF-A0A7H8KKM0-F1
#
_entry.id   AF-A0A7H8KKM0-F1
#
_cell.length_a   1.000
_cell.length_b   1.000
_cell.length_c   1.000
_cell.angle_alpha   90.00
_cell.angle_beta   90.00
_cell.angle_gamma   90.00
#
_symmetry.space_group_name_H-M   'P 1'
#
loop_
_entity.id
_entity.type
_entity.pdbx_description
1 polymer ?
#
loop_
_entity_poly.entity_id
_entity_poly.type
_entity_poly.pdbx_seq_one_letter_code
_entity_poly.pdbx_strand_id
1 'polypeptide(L)'
;MPPSDDPAVEIVSGDPVAFVRDLKQRSGGDIWLCGGGQLAGQLLPEVDELVVKVNPIVVGSGIPLADRSFDLQHFSLVDATPIGAGVIMLHYTR
;
A
#
# COMPACT_ATOMS: atom_id res chain seq x y z
N MET A 1 -5.50 3.68 20.64
CA MET A 1 -4.61 2.64 21.20
C MET A 1 -3.57 3.31 22.08
N PRO A 2 -3.07 2.66 23.14
CA PRO A 2 -1.93 3.18 23.89
C PRO A 2 -0.67 3.22 23.01
N PRO A 3 0.37 4.00 23.39
CA PRO A 3 1.69 3.96 22.74
C PRO A 3 2.31 2.56 22.81
N SER A 4 3.27 2.28 21.91
CA SER A 4 4.07 1.06 21.95
C SER A 4 5.19 1.18 22.99
N ASP A 5 5.54 0.07 23.64
CA ASP A 5 6.72 -0.03 24.50
C ASP A 5 8.02 -0.22 23.69
N ASP A 6 7.91 -0.57 22.40
CA ASP A 6 9.05 -0.69 21.48
C ASP A 6 9.43 0.71 20.91
N PRO A 7 10.67 1.19 21.12
CA PRO A 7 11.11 2.50 20.63
C PRO A 7 11.16 2.62 19.11
N ALA A 8 11.14 1.50 18.37
CA ALA A 8 11.08 1.50 16.91
C ALA A 8 9.63 1.57 16.37
N VAL A 9 8.62 1.58 17.24
CA VAL A 9 7.21 1.56 16.86
C VAL A 9 6.50 2.82 17.36
N GLU A 10 6.00 3.62 16.42
CA GLU A 10 5.13 4.75 16.72
C GLU A 10 3.67 4.37 16.46
N ILE A 11 2.80 4.59 17.45
CA ILE A 11 1.35 4.45 17.27
C ILE A 11 0.78 5.82 16.90
N VAL A 12 0.42 5.98 15.62
CA VAL A 12 -0.16 7.21 15.10
C VAL A 12 -1.67 7.15 15.22
N SER A 13 -2.25 8.13 15.92
CA SER A 13 -3.69 8.37 15.93
C SER A 13 -4.01 9.64 15.14
N GLY A 14 -4.96 9.57 14.21
CA GLY A 14 -5.39 10.74 13.44
C GLY A 14 -5.58 10.42 11.97
N ASP A 15 -5.46 11.45 11.14
CA ASP A 15 -5.56 11.33 9.68
C ASP A 15 -4.28 10.70 9.11
N PRO A 16 -4.35 9.47 8.56
CA PRO A 16 -3.18 8.80 7.99
C PRO A 16 -2.65 9.54 6.74
N VAL A 17 -3.50 10.23 5.98
CA VAL A 17 -3.07 10.96 4.78
C VAL A 17 -2.19 12.14 5.17
N ALA A 18 -2.63 12.92 6.16
CA ALA A 18 -1.84 14.03 6.69
C ALA A 18 -0.50 13.54 7.25
N PHE A 19 -0.50 12.43 8.00
CA PHE A 19 0.72 11.85 8.54
C PHE A 19 1.70 11.40 7.45
N VAL A 20 1.22 10.68 6.42
CA VAL A 20 2.08 10.21 5.33
C VAL A 20 2.64 11.38 4.52
N ARG A 21 1.85 12.44 4.28
CA ARG A 21 2.34 13.66 3.61
C ARG A 21 3.48 14.33 4.37
N ASP A 22 3.36 14.42 5.69
CA ASP A 22 4.43 14.93 6.54
C ASP A 22 5.65 13.98 6.52
N LEU A 23 5.41 12.67 6.65
CA LEU A 23 6.47 11.66 6.62
C LEU A 23 7.28 11.71 5.32
N LYS A 24 6.62 11.87 4.15
CA LYS A 24 7.27 12.03 2.84
C LYS A 24 8.16 13.28 2.74
N GLN A 25 7.99 14.27 3.62
CA GLN A 25 8.84 15.47 3.66
C GLN A 25 10.09 15.30 4.54
N ARG A 26 10.12 14.27 5.39
CA ARG A 26 11.25 14.01 6.28
C ARG A 26 12.37 13.33 5.49
N SER A 27 13.63 13.54 5.91
CA SER A 27 14.75 12.78 5.38
C SER A 27 14.61 11.30 5.74
N GLY A 28 14.72 10.41 4.75
CA GLY A 28 14.55 8.98 4.94
C GLY A 28 14.64 8.23 3.61
N GLY A 29 14.26 6.95 3.63
CA GLY A 29 14.07 6.14 2.43
C GLY A 29 12.59 6.01 2.06
N ASP A 30 12.28 5.00 1.25
CA ASP A 30 10.92 4.71 0.82
C ASP A 30 10.01 4.29 1.98
N ILE A 31 8.72 4.58 1.84
CA ILE A 31 7.69 4.23 2.83
C ILE A 31 6.95 3.00 2.34
N TRP A 32 7.03 1.90 3.09
CA TRP A 32 6.32 0.68 2.75
C TRP A 32 4.98 0.58 3.47
N LEU A 33 3.89 0.55 2.69
CA LEU A 33 2.56 0.26 3.20
C LEU A 33 2.37 -1.25 3.38
N CYS A 34 2.56 -1.74 4.61
CA CYS A 34 2.34 -3.16 4.93
C CYS A 34 0.87 -3.61 4.88
N GLY A 35 -0.09 -2.66 4.86
CA GLY A 35 -1.53 -2.92 4.81
C GLY A 35 -2.27 -2.49 6.10
N GLY A 36 -3.56 -2.81 6.26
CA GLY A 36 -4.44 -3.57 5.38
C GLY A 36 -5.28 -2.74 4.40
N GLY A 37 -6.28 -3.36 3.77
CA GLY A 37 -7.07 -2.77 2.68
C GLY A 37 -7.76 -1.44 3.02
N GLN A 38 -8.21 -1.23 4.25
CA GLN A 38 -8.79 0.04 4.70
C GLN A 38 -7.75 1.18 4.74
N LEU A 39 -6.52 0.89 5.19
CA LEU A 39 -5.45 1.88 5.22
C LEU A 39 -4.95 2.17 3.80
N ALA A 40 -4.82 1.12 2.97
CA ALA A 40 -4.52 1.26 1.54
C ALA A 40 -5.58 2.10 0.81
N GLY A 41 -6.86 1.90 1.11
CA GLY A 41 -7.95 2.69 0.54
C GLY A 41 -7.86 4.19 0.86
N GLN A 42 -7.50 4.53 2.11
CA GLN A 42 -7.30 5.91 2.55
C GLN A 42 -6.03 6.54 1.93
N LEU A 43 -4.95 5.77 1.83
CA LEU A 43 -3.64 6.26 1.39
C LEU A 43 -3.43 6.18 -0.12
N LEU A 44 -4.31 5.56 -0.89
CA LEU A 44 -4.14 5.37 -2.34
C LEU A 44 -3.77 6.66 -3.11
N PRO A 45 -4.30 7.86 -2.78
CA PRO A 45 -3.88 9.12 -3.43
C PRO A 45 -2.41 9.52 -3.18
N GLU A 46 -1.78 9.00 -2.13
CA GLU A 46 -0.38 9.29 -1.75
C GLU A 46 0.60 8.20 -2.19
N VAL A 47 0.10 7.12 -2.82
CA VAL A 47 0.89 5.99 -3.30
C VAL A 47 1.54 6.33 -4.64
N ASP A 48 2.87 6.38 -4.66
CA ASP A 48 3.66 6.65 -5.86
C ASP A 48 3.90 5.37 -6.68
N GLU A 49 4.03 4.22 -6.00
CA GLU A 49 4.35 2.93 -6.62
C GLU A 49 3.46 1.80 -6.08
N LEU A 50 3.05 0.89 -6.97
CA LEU A 50 2.33 -0.34 -6.63
C LEU A 50 3.15 -1.55 -7.03
N VAL A 51 3.50 -2.38 -6.04
CA VAL A 51 4.12 -3.69 -6.25
C VAL A 51 3.08 -4.78 -5.90
N VAL A 52 2.46 -5.36 -6.92
CA VAL A 52 1.31 -6.28 -6.79
C VAL A 52 1.70 -7.70 -7.15
N LYS A 53 1.45 -8.66 -6.26
CA LYS A 53 1.60 -10.09 -6.53
C LYS A 53 0.26 -10.68 -6.96
N VAL A 54 0.15 -11.07 -8.22
CA VAL A 54 -1.02 -11.77 -8.74
C VAL A 54 -0.80 -13.27 -8.58
N ASN A 55 -1.62 -13.89 -7.73
CA ASN A 55 -1.60 -15.32 -7.49
C ASN A 55 -2.60 -16.03 -8.43
N PRO A 56 -2.30 -17.23 -8.95
CA PRO A 56 -3.18 -17.96 -9.86
C PRO A 56 -4.33 -18.66 -9.10
N ILE A 57 -5.09 -17.89 -8.31
CA ILE A 57 -6.15 -18.38 -7.41
C ILE A 57 -7.37 -17.47 -7.54
N VAL A 58 -8.57 -18.06 -7.65
CA VAL A 58 -9.84 -17.34 -7.60
C VAL A 58 -10.48 -17.58 -6.23
N VAL A 59 -10.50 -16.55 -5.38
CA VAL A 59 -11.02 -16.62 -4.00
C VAL A 59 -12.55 -16.37 -3.94
N GLY A 60 -13.10 -15.60 -4.90
CA GLY A 60 -14.52 -15.29 -4.99
C GLY A 60 -14.94 -14.06 -4.17
N SER A 61 -14.60 -14.02 -2.88
CA SER A 61 -14.86 -12.86 -1.99
C SER A 61 -13.76 -12.69 -0.93
N GLY A 62 -13.67 -11.51 -0.32
CA GLY A 62 -12.66 -11.23 0.71
C GLY A 62 -12.42 -9.75 0.93
N ILE A 63 -11.31 -9.45 1.62
CA ILE A 63 -10.87 -8.08 1.89
C ILE A 63 -10.31 -7.49 0.57
N PRO A 64 -10.83 -6.35 0.08
CA PRO A 64 -10.30 -5.72 -1.12
C PRO A 64 -8.88 -5.18 -0.88
N LEU A 65 -8.07 -5.11 -1.94
CA LEU A 65 -6.71 -4.56 -1.88
C LEU A 65 -6.69 -3.11 -1.35
N ALA A 66 -7.67 -2.31 -1.77
CA ALA A 66 -7.90 -0.96 -1.31
C ALA A 66 -9.42 -0.77 -1.11
N ASP A 67 -9.84 -0.64 0.15
CA ASP A 67 -11.24 -0.48 0.51
C ASP A 67 -11.64 1.00 0.41
N ARG A 68 -12.24 1.38 -0.71
CA ARG A 68 -12.68 2.75 -0.98
C ARG A 68 -13.81 2.79 -2.01
N SER A 69 -14.54 3.90 -2.03
CA SER A 69 -15.49 4.19 -3.12
C SER A 69 -14.78 4.35 -4.46
N PHE A 70 -15.54 4.18 -5.55
CA PHE A 70 -15.02 4.31 -6.91
C PHE A 70 -14.38 5.68 -7.14
N ASP A 71 -13.09 5.67 -7.43
CA ASP A 71 -12.29 6.83 -7.81
C ASP A 71 -11.16 6.34 -8.73
N LEU A 72 -11.18 6.78 -9.98
CA LEU A 72 -10.30 6.25 -11.02
C LEU A 72 -8.87 6.77 -10.84
N GLN A 73 -7.95 5.86 -10.54
CA GLN A 73 -6.53 6.16 -10.41
C GLN A 73 -5.76 5.46 -11.53
N HIS A 74 -4.96 6.21 -12.30
CA HIS A 74 -4.09 5.65 -13.32
C HIS A 74 -2.71 5.35 -12.74
N PHE A 75 -2.13 4.25 -13.21
CA PHE A 75 -0.76 3.82 -12.99
C PHE A 75 -0.21 3.25 -14.29
N SER A 76 1.10 3.36 -14.49
CA SER A 76 1.80 2.87 -15.67
C SER A 76 2.60 1.63 -15.29
N LEU A 77 2.51 0.56 -16.09
CA LEU A 77 3.27 -0.66 -15.85
C LEU A 77 4.76 -0.39 -16.14
N VAL A 78 5.61 -0.68 -15.16
CA VAL A 78 7.07 -0.58 -15.28
C VAL A 78 7.67 -1.97 -15.50
N ASP A 79 7.23 -2.97 -14.74
CA ASP A 79 7.74 -4.34 -14.85
C ASP A 79 6.66 -5.40 -14.56
N ALA A 80 6.83 -6.58 -15.16
CA ALA A 80 5.99 -7.74 -14.94
C ALA A 80 6.86 -9.01 -14.91
N THR A 81 7.29 -9.40 -13.71
CA THR A 81 8.24 -10.50 -13.51
C THR A 81 7.54 -11.74 -12.92
N PRO A 82 7.59 -12.92 -13.57
CA PRO A 82 7.22 -14.17 -12.94
C PRO A 82 8.19 -14.51 -11.80
N ILE A 83 7.66 -14.77 -10.60
CA ILE A 83 8.49 -15.06 -9.40
C ILE A 83 8.37 -16.52 -8.92
N GLY A 84 7.81 -17.40 -9.75
CA GLY A 84 7.64 -18.84 -9.48
C GLY A 84 6.22 -19.22 -9.06
N ALA A 85 5.91 -20.52 -9.10
CA ALA A 85 4.59 -21.09 -8.76
C ALA A 85 3.39 -20.45 -9.48
N GLY A 86 3.60 -19.89 -10.67
CA GLY A 86 2.57 -19.17 -11.44
C GLY A 86 2.23 -17.77 -10.91
N VAL A 87 2.99 -17.25 -9.93
CA VAL A 87 2.82 -15.89 -9.40
C VAL A 87 3.56 -14.89 -10.29
N ILE A 88 2.89 -13.78 -10.61
CA ILE A 88 3.49 -12.64 -11.31
C ILE A 88 3.57 -11.47 -10.34
N MET A 89 4.75 -10.85 -10.25
CA MET A 89 4.94 -9.58 -9.57
C MET A 89 4.85 -8.46 -10.61
N LEU A 90 3.90 -7.56 -10.43
CA LEU A 90 3.68 -6.40 -11.27
C LEU A 90 4.17 -5.17 -10.51
N HIS A 91 4.98 -4.35 -11.17
CA HIS A 91 5.43 -3.07 -10.64
C HIS A 91 4.84 -1.96 -11.49
N TYR A 92 4.13 -1.04 -10.84
CA TYR A 92 3.56 0.13 -11.45
C TYR A 92 4.03 1.40 -10.75
N THR A 93 4.13 2.49 -11.51
CA THR A 93 4.40 3.82 -10.98
C THR A 93 3.33 4.81 -11.45
N ARG A 94 3.23 5.94 -10.76
CA ARG A 94 2.39 7.06 -11.16
C ARG A 94 3.20 8.18 -11.80
#